data_AF-A0A1F6HU23-F1
#
_entry.id   AF-A0A1F6HU23-F1
#
_cell.length_a   1.000
_cell.length_b   1.000
_cell.length_c   1.000
_cell.angle_alpha   90.00
_cell.angle_beta   90.00
_cell.angle_gamma   90.00
#
_symmetry.space_group_name_H-M   'P 1'
#
loop_
_entity.id
_entity.type
_entity.pdbx_description
1 polymer ?
#
loop_
_entity_poly.entity_id
_entity_poly.type
_entity_poly.pdbx_seq_one_letter_code
_entity_poly.pdbx_strand_id
1 'polypeptide(L)'
;MSKEWVKIWSLPTYEEWATETSDGNQELHIIRKEPGEYLVVRAKLIFGETGLPGFEVIEEHRFPSHDEGLRQIETWKDTPEK
;
A
#
# COMPACT_ATOMS: atom_id res chain seq x y z
N MET A 1 -5.15 4.42 18.57
CA MET A 1 -3.99 5.16 18.08
C MET A 1 -4.26 5.47 16.62
N SER A 2 -3.97 6.68 16.13
CA SER A 2 -4.08 6.97 14.69
C SER A 2 -3.05 6.13 13.94
N LYS A 3 -3.44 5.49 12.83
CA LYS A 3 -2.49 4.80 11.96
C LYS A 3 -1.51 5.82 11.39
N GLU A 4 -0.25 5.72 11.77
CA GLU A 4 0.81 6.57 11.20
C GLU A 4 1.32 5.90 9.93
N TRP A 5 1.08 6.56 8.80
CA TRP A 5 1.53 6.11 7.49
C TRP A 5 2.88 6.74 7.16
N VAL A 6 3.89 5.90 6.98
CA VAL A 6 5.23 6.33 6.59
C VAL A 6 5.41 6.07 5.11
N LYS A 7 5.81 7.10 4.33
CA LYS A 7 6.20 6.92 2.94
C LYS A 7 7.61 6.33 2.89
N ILE A 8 7.75 5.07 2.46
CA ILE A 8 9.03 4.34 2.41
C ILE A 8 9.76 4.63 1.09
N TRP A 9 9.02 4.65 -0.03
CA TRP A 9 9.57 4.91 -1.35
C TRP A 9 8.81 6.01 -2.06
N SER A 10 9.56 6.87 -2.77
CA SER A 10 9.02 8.03 -3.48
C SER A 10 9.79 8.28 -4.78
N LEU A 11 9.47 7.53 -5.82
CA LEU A 11 10.03 7.65 -7.16
C LEU A 11 8.95 8.08 -8.16
N PRO A 12 9.31 8.71 -9.31
CA PRO A 12 8.32 9.17 -10.30
C PRO A 12 7.40 8.08 -10.87
N THR A 13 7.80 6.81 -10.79
CA THR A 13 7.03 5.67 -11.30
C THR A 13 6.58 4.71 -10.20
N TYR A 14 6.91 4.99 -8.94
CA TYR A 14 6.68 4.09 -7.82
C TYR A 14 6.65 4.84 -6.51
N GLU A 15 5.56 4.76 -5.77
CA GLU A 15 5.46 5.22 -4.40
C GLU A 15 4.92 4.11 -3.51
N GLU A 16 5.38 4.09 -2.26
CA GLU A 16 5.01 3.08 -1.28
C GLU A 16 4.88 3.70 0.10
N TRP A 17 3.80 3.36 0.78
CA TRP A 17 3.53 3.72 2.16
C TRP A 17 3.35 2.45 2.99
N ALA A 18 3.80 2.49 4.23
CA ALA A 18 3.55 1.43 5.19
C ALA A 18 2.99 1.97 6.50
N THR A 19 2.25 1.13 7.19
CA THR A 19 1.88 1.34 8.59
C THR A 19 1.93 0.01 9.32
N GLU A 20 2.22 0.06 10.62
CA GLU A 20 2.15 -1.11 11.49
C GLU A 20 0.67 -1.41 11.81
N THR A 21 0.27 -2.67 11.69
CA THR A 21 -1.07 -3.11 12.05
C THR A 21 -1.09 -3.59 13.51
N SER A 22 -2.27 -3.57 14.14
CA SER A 22 -2.43 -3.94 15.55
C SER A 22 -2.02 -5.38 15.89
N ASP A 23 -1.91 -6.26 14.89
CA ASP A 23 -1.45 -7.64 15.01
C ASP A 23 0.07 -7.81 14.81
N GLY A 24 0.84 -6.72 14.75
CA GLY A 24 2.30 -6.74 14.60
C GLY A 24 2.81 -7.04 13.18
N ASN A 25 1.91 -7.06 12.19
CA ASN A 25 2.27 -7.10 10.78
C ASN A 25 2.42 -5.67 10.20
N GLN A 26 2.67 -5.57 8.90
CA GLN A 26 2.66 -4.28 8.20
C GLN A 26 1.60 -4.28 7.09
N GLU A 27 0.89 -3.18 6.95
CA GLU A 27 0.05 -2.90 5.79
C GLU A 27 0.82 -1.98 4.83
N LEU A 28 0.81 -2.33 3.55
CA LEU A 28 1.49 -1.61 2.48
C LEU A 28 0.46 -1.06 1.49
N HIS A 29 0.60 0.21 1.14
CA HIS A 29 -0.08 0.80 -0.01
C HIS A 29 0.95 1.20 -1.06
N ILE A 30 0.72 0.83 -2.31
CA ILE A 30 1.66 1.02 -3.42
C ILE A 30 0.94 1.72 -4.56
N ILE A 31 1.58 2.69 -5.21
CA ILE A 31 1.21 3.20 -6.53
C ILE A 31 2.37 2.96 -7.48
N ARG A 32 2.13 2.22 -8.55
CA ARG A 32 3.14 1.94 -9.57
C ARG A 32 2.61 2.36 -10.94
N LYS A 33 3.43 3.13 -11.66
CA LYS A 33 3.16 3.46 -13.06
C LYS A 33 3.35 2.23 -13.95
N GLU A 34 2.35 1.94 -14.77
CA GLU A 34 2.38 0.93 -15.82
C GLU A 34 2.16 1.60 -17.19
N PRO A 35 2.36 0.89 -18.32
CA PRO A 35 2.08 1.46 -19.64
C PRO A 35 0.61 1.88 -19.79
N GLY A 36 0.34 3.19 -19.72
CA GLY A 36 -0.98 3.77 -19.93
C GLY A 36 -1.85 3.93 -18.68
N GLU A 37 -1.42 3.45 -17.52
CA GLU A 37 -2.20 3.48 -16.29
C GLU A 37 -1.31 3.40 -15.03
N TYR A 38 -1.93 3.41 -13.86
CA TYR A 38 -1.31 3.24 -12.56
C TYR A 38 -1.97 2.07 -11.84
N LEU A 39 -1.15 1.09 -11.45
CA LEU A 39 -1.54 0.00 -10.56
C LEU A 39 -1.46 0.51 -9.12
N VAL A 40 -2.53 0.31 -8.36
CA VAL A 40 -2.64 0.73 -6.97
C VAL A 40 -2.98 -0.48 -6.14
N VAL A 41 -2.14 -0.78 -5.15
CA VAL A 41 -2.21 -2.04 -4.39
C VAL A 41 -2.28 -1.74 -2.92
N ARG A 42 -3.17 -2.46 -2.22
CA ARG A 42 -3.22 -2.61 -0.78
C ARG A 42 -2.79 -4.04 -0.45
N ALA A 43 -1.75 -4.20 0.34
CA ALA A 43 -1.21 -5.50 0.69
C ALA A 43 -0.89 -5.61 2.18
N LYS A 44 -0.84 -6.83 2.70
CA LYS A 44 -0.31 -7.17 4.02
C LYS A 44 1.07 -7.81 3.85
N LEU A 45 2.08 -7.26 4.51
CA LEU A 45 3.40 -7.87 4.61
C LEU A 45 3.35 -8.93 5.70
N ILE A 46 3.78 -10.14 5.35
CA ILE A 46 3.81 -11.29 6.25
C ILE A 46 5.27 -11.69 6.45
N PHE A 47 5.77 -11.48 7.67
CA PHE A 47 7.10 -11.93 8.07
C PHE A 47 7.01 -13.40 8.52
N GLY A 48 7.41 -14.32 7.65
CA GLY A 48 7.56 -15.73 8.02
C GLY A 48 8.83 -16.00 8.82
N GLU A 49 8.88 -17.11 9.58
CA GLU A 49 10.01 -17.44 10.46
C GLU A 49 11.31 -17.83 9.73
N THR A 50 11.29 -18.14 8.42
CA THR A 50 12.44 -18.75 7.71
C THR A 50 12.62 -18.35 6.23
N GLY A 51 12.15 -17.18 5.80
CA GLY A 51 12.30 -16.77 4.38
C GLY A 51 12.01 -15.31 4.09
N LEU A 52 12.26 -14.91 2.84
CA LEU A 52 11.97 -13.57 2.31
C LEU A 52 10.55 -13.13 2.68
N PRO A 53 10.33 -11.83 2.98
CA PRO A 53 9.02 -11.33 3.33
C PRO A 53 8.02 -11.65 2.21
N GLY A 54 6.93 -12.34 2.57
CA GLY A 54 5.80 -12.57 1.68
C GLY A 54 4.86 -11.38 1.74
N PHE A 55 4.09 -11.16 0.67
CA PHE A 55 3.01 -10.19 0.67
C PHE A 55 1.72 -10.85 0.22
N GLU A 56 0.63 -10.51 0.90
CA GLU A 56 -0.73 -10.88 0.51
C GLU A 56 -1.43 -9.63 -0.03
N VAL A 57 -1.81 -9.65 -1.31
CA VAL A 57 -2.59 -8.55 -1.89
C VAL A 57 -4.02 -8.64 -1.34
N ILE A 58 -4.42 -7.60 -0.61
CA ILE A 58 -5.78 -7.47 -0.07
C ILE A 58 -6.72 -6.94 -1.14
N GLU A 59 -6.27 -5.89 -1.84
CA GLU A 59 -7.07 -5.18 -2.84
C GLU A 59 -6.15 -4.53 -3.86
N GLU A 60 -6.54 -4.54 -5.13
CA GLU A 60 -5.84 -3.82 -6.19
C GLU A 60 -6.82 -3.13 -7.14
N HIS A 61 -6.42 -1.97 -7.65
CA HIS A 61 -7.16 -1.17 -8.63
C HIS A 61 -6.21 -0.62 -9.68
N ARG A 62 -6.79 -0.29 -10.85
CA ARG A 62 -6.09 0.39 -11.93
C ARG A 62 -6.73 1.73 -12.21
N PHE A 63 -5.92 2.78 -12.34
CA PHE A 63 -6.38 4.14 -12.59
C PHE A 63 -5.63 4.76 -13.79
N PRO A 64 -6.31 5.60 -14.60
CA PRO A 64 -5.65 6.29 -15.71
C PRO A 64 -4.66 7.38 -15.26
N SER A 65 -4.71 7.80 -13.99
CA SER A 65 -3.85 8.87 -13.46
C SER A 65 -3.32 8.57 -12.07
N HIS A 66 -2.18 9.19 -11.74
CA HIS A 66 -1.55 9.10 -10.43
C HIS A 66 -2.42 9.70 -9.32
N ASP A 67 -3.04 10.86 -9.59
CA ASP A 67 -3.91 11.57 -8.63
C ASP A 67 -5.12 10.73 -8.21
N GLU A 68 -5.73 9.99 -9.15
CA GLU A 68 -6.84 9.08 -8.81
C GLU A 68 -6.37 7.90 -7.97
N GLY A 69 -5.18 7.37 -8.26
CA GLY A 69 -4.57 6.34 -7.42
C GLY A 69 -4.26 6.83 -6.00
N LEU A 70 -3.79 8.07 -5.86
CA LEU A 70 -3.57 8.69 -4.55
C LEU A 70 -4.88 8.82 -3.77
N ARG A 71 -5.97 9.25 -4.41
CA ARG A 71 -7.29 9.34 -3.73
C ARG A 71 -7.76 7.98 -3.21
N GLN A 72 -7.50 6.90 -3.95
CA GLN A 72 -7.80 5.54 -3.49
C GLN A 72 -6.99 5.17 -2.25
N ILE A 73 -5.69 5.48 -2.25
CA ILE A 73 -4.83 5.26 -1.08
C ILE A 73 -5.34 6.02 0.14
N GLU A 74 -5.63 7.32 0.02
CA GLU A 74 -6.11 8.11 1.15
C GLU A 74 -7.44 7.57 1.70
N THR A 75 -8.32 7.07 0.82
CA THR A 75 -9.57 6.39 1.25
C THR A 75 -9.29 5.15 2.10
N TRP A 76 -8.27 4.36 1.76
CA TRP A 76 -7.87 3.23 2.58
C TRP A 76 -7.22 3.64 3.90
N LYS A 77 -6.40 4.70 3.92
CA LYS A 77 -5.75 5.21 5.13
C LYS A 77 -6.76 5.69 6.18
N ASP A 78 -7.87 6.26 5.72
CA ASP A 78 -8.97 6.74 6.57
C ASP A 78 -9.90 5.61 7.05
N THR A 79 -9.75 4.39 6.56
CA THR A 79 -10.58 3.25 6.96
C THR A 79 -10.10 2.70 8.32
N PRO A 80 -10.95 2.71 9.37
CA PRO A 80 -10.58 2.15 10.67
C PRO A 80 -10.38 0.63 10.58
N GLU A 81 -9.42 0.10 11.35
CA GLU A 81 -9.31 -1.35 11.58
C GLU A 81 -10.60 -1.84 12.23
N LYS A 82 -11.19 -2.91 11.67
CA LYS A 82 -12.37 -3.56 12.23
C LYS A 82 -12.01 -4.45 13.40
#